data_AF-A0A3D1BTE0-F1
#
_entry.id   AF-A0A3D1BTE0-F1
#
_cell.length_a   1.000
_cell.length_b   1.000
_cell.length_c   1.000
_cell.angle_alpha   90.00
_cell.angle_beta   90.00
_cell.angle_gamma   90.00
#
_symmetry.space_group_name_H-M   'P 1'
#
loop_
_entity.id
_entity.type
_entity.pdbx_description
1 polymer ?
#
loop_
_entity_poly.entity_id
_entity_poly.type
_entity_poly.pdbx_seq_one_letter_code
_entity_poly.pdbx_strand_id
1 'polypeptide(L)'
;MNKLKDIYSGRKIFFYAVIIIAAIVLISKLFALQVVNKSYRMSAENNVLRYVTQYPARGLIYDRDEELLVYNQAAYDLMVIPGQTKDIDTTELCSILDIERDDFINRMTTARGFSKYAPSVFLKMVSSETYGRLQEVMYKYPGFYVQSRTLRKYSYPSAAHALGYVGEVNNQEIEADNYYKPGDYIGKNGIEKSYEQYLRGHKGLKIFLVDVHNRVKGLYQEGKYDTVPVPGKDLITTLDIDLQRYGEKLMGDRNGSIVALEPST
;
A
#
# COMPACT_ATOMS: atom_id res chain seq x y z
N MET A 1 -62.28 15.78 -54.36
CA MET A 1 -60.83 15.60 -54.11
C MET A 1 -60.43 15.69 -52.61
N ASN A 2 -61.34 15.49 -51.64
CA ASN A 2 -61.06 15.70 -50.21
C ASN A 2 -61.19 14.47 -49.29
N LYS A 3 -61.60 13.29 -49.78
CA LYS A 3 -61.72 12.07 -48.93
C LYS A 3 -60.45 11.22 -48.81
N LEU A 4 -59.42 11.49 -49.61
CA LEU A 4 -58.14 10.75 -49.55
C LEU A 4 -57.13 11.37 -48.57
N LYS A 5 -57.33 12.60 -48.07
CA LYS A 5 -56.40 13.24 -47.12
C LYS A 5 -56.55 12.72 -45.68
N ASP A 6 -57.72 12.22 -45.30
CA ASP A 6 -58.03 11.80 -43.92
C ASP A 6 -57.43 10.43 -43.54
N ILE A 7 -57.37 9.49 -44.49
CA ILE A 7 -56.87 8.12 -44.24
C ILE A 7 -55.37 8.12 -43.93
N TYR A 8 -54.61 9.04 -44.54
CA TYR A 8 -53.18 9.21 -44.25
C TYR A 8 -52.92 10.01 -42.96
N SER A 9 -53.88 10.82 -42.51
CA SER A 9 -53.74 11.61 -41.27
C SER A 9 -53.78 10.71 -40.03
N GLY A 10 -54.73 9.76 -39.97
CA GLY A 10 -54.82 8.80 -38.88
C GLY A 10 -53.60 7.87 -38.75
N ARG A 11 -53.03 7.44 -39.89
CA ARG A 11 -51.77 6.66 -39.91
C ARG A 11 -50.58 7.46 -39.38
N LYS A 12 -50.47 8.74 -39.76
CA LYS A 12 -49.41 9.62 -39.23
C LYS A 12 -49.52 9.81 -37.72
N ILE A 13 -50.74 10.03 -37.20
CA ILE A 13 -50.98 10.18 -35.75
C ILE A 13 -50.58 8.90 -35.00
N PHE A 14 -50.91 7.72 -35.55
CA PHE A 14 -50.49 6.44 -34.98
C PHE A 14 -48.96 6.30 -34.92
N PHE A 15 -48.25 6.62 -36.01
CA PHE A 15 -46.78 6.59 -36.02
C PHE A 15 -46.16 7.58 -35.02
N TYR A 16 -46.70 8.80 -34.92
CA TYR A 16 -46.24 9.78 -33.93
C TYR A 16 -46.49 9.29 -32.50
N ALA A 17 -47.64 8.68 -32.21
CA ALA A 17 -47.95 8.13 -30.90
C ALA A 17 -46.97 7.00 -30.51
N VAL A 18 -46.66 6.09 -31.44
CA VAL A 18 -45.67 5.02 -31.20
C VAL A 18 -44.27 5.59 -30.92
N ILE A 19 -43.84 6.60 -31.69
CA ILE A 19 -42.54 7.26 -31.47
C ILE A 19 -42.50 7.97 -30.11
N ILE A 20 -43.57 8.69 -29.74
CA ILE A 20 -43.66 9.40 -28.46
C ILE A 20 -43.63 8.41 -27.30
N ILE A 21 -44.37 7.30 -27.38
CA ILE A 21 -44.37 6.26 -26.36
C ILE A 21 -42.98 5.63 -26.23
N ALA A 22 -42.32 5.30 -27.35
CA ALA A 22 -40.95 4.80 -27.33
C ALA A 22 -39.97 5.79 -26.71
N ALA A 23 -40.11 7.10 -27.01
CA ALA A 23 -39.30 8.15 -26.41
C ALA A 23 -39.53 8.25 -24.90
N ILE A 24 -40.78 8.19 -24.43
CA ILE A 24 -41.11 8.19 -22.98
C ILE A 24 -40.49 6.98 -22.28
N VAL A 25 -40.55 5.79 -22.89
CA VAL A 25 -39.91 4.58 -22.37
C VAL A 25 -38.39 4.74 -22.28
N LEU A 26 -37.75 5.32 -23.30
CA LEU A 26 -36.30 5.59 -23.26
C LEU A 26 -35.92 6.65 -22.22
N ILE A 27 -36.69 7.73 -22.10
CA ILE A 27 -36.45 8.82 -21.14
C ILE A 27 -36.62 8.30 -19.71
N SER A 28 -37.68 7.54 -19.42
CA SER A 28 -37.89 6.92 -18.11
C SER A 28 -36.77 5.93 -17.75
N LYS A 29 -36.30 5.15 -18.73
CA LYS A 29 -35.15 4.24 -18.54
C LYS A 29 -33.86 5.02 -18.26
N LEU A 30 -33.62 6.11 -18.98
CA LEU A 30 -32.48 7.01 -18.75
C LEU A 30 -32.53 7.66 -17.37
N PHE A 31 -33.70 8.16 -16.96
CA PHE A 31 -33.91 8.75 -15.64
C PHE A 31 -33.68 7.71 -14.52
N ALA A 32 -34.19 6.49 -14.69
CA ALA A 32 -33.93 5.40 -13.75
C ALA A 32 -32.44 5.06 -13.64
N LEU A 33 -31.71 5.07 -14.77
CA LEU A 33 -30.26 4.83 -14.78
C LEU A 33 -29.46 5.99 -14.16
N GLN A 34 -29.84 7.25 -14.40
CA GLN A 34 -29.08 8.42 -13.94
C GLN A 34 -29.39 8.83 -12.49
N VAL A 35 -30.66 8.72 -12.06
CA VAL A 35 -31.13 9.27 -10.77
C VAL A 35 -31.33 8.19 -9.72
N VAL A 36 -31.92 7.05 -10.10
CA VAL A 36 -32.27 5.99 -9.14
C VAL A 36 -31.08 5.06 -8.90
N ASN A 37 -30.33 4.70 -9.94
CA ASN A 37 -29.33 3.65 -9.86
C ASN A 37 -27.90 4.19 -9.74
N LYS A 38 -27.52 4.66 -8.53
CA LYS A 38 -26.15 5.08 -8.21
C LYS A 38 -25.10 3.95 -8.31
N SER A 39 -25.53 2.69 -8.38
CA SER A 39 -24.64 1.51 -8.40
C SER A 39 -23.76 1.43 -9.64
N TYR A 40 -24.25 1.83 -10.82
CA TYR A 40 -23.45 1.85 -12.06
C TYR A 40 -22.36 2.90 -12.03
N ARG A 41 -22.61 4.04 -11.37
CA ARG A 41 -21.59 5.05 -11.13
C ARG A 41 -20.51 4.52 -10.19
N MET A 42 -20.88 3.77 -9.14
CA MET A 42 -19.91 3.12 -8.24
C MET A 42 -19.07 2.04 -8.94
N SER A 43 -19.65 1.25 -9.85
CA SER A 43 -18.87 0.27 -10.63
C SER A 43 -17.93 0.91 -11.64
N ALA A 44 -18.30 2.06 -12.22
CA ALA A 44 -17.41 2.84 -13.07
C ALA A 44 -16.33 3.57 -12.24
N GLU A 45 -16.68 4.10 -11.06
CA GLU A 45 -15.75 4.75 -10.14
C GLU A 45 -14.73 3.74 -9.59
N ASN A 46 -15.13 2.54 -9.15
CA ASN A 46 -14.19 1.54 -8.61
C ASN A 46 -13.11 1.07 -9.60
N ASN A 47 -13.38 1.13 -10.91
CA ASN A 47 -12.37 0.83 -11.93
C ASN A 47 -11.39 1.98 -12.19
N VAL A 48 -11.69 3.18 -11.68
CA VAL A 48 -10.91 4.41 -11.88
C VAL A 48 -10.23 4.83 -10.57
N LEU A 49 -10.61 4.27 -9.41
CA LEU A 49 -10.02 4.63 -8.12
C LEU A 49 -8.92 3.66 -7.69
N ARG A 50 -7.77 4.23 -7.36
CA ARG A 50 -6.62 3.50 -6.81
C ARG A 50 -6.32 3.96 -5.39
N TYR A 51 -6.52 3.06 -4.45
CA TYR A 51 -6.22 3.25 -3.03
C TYR A 51 -4.76 2.91 -2.75
N VAL A 52 -4.00 3.90 -2.26
CA VAL A 52 -2.60 3.73 -1.90
C VAL A 52 -2.44 4.04 -0.41
N THR A 53 -2.17 2.99 0.37
CA THR A 53 -1.83 3.12 1.79
C THR A 53 -0.57 3.96 1.95
N GLN A 54 -0.63 4.98 2.80
CA GLN A 54 0.52 5.74 3.27
C GLN A 54 0.94 5.16 4.63
N TYR A 55 2.12 4.55 4.69
CA TYR A 55 2.62 3.96 5.93
C TYR A 55 3.25 5.04 6.82
N PRO A 56 2.90 5.08 8.12
CA PRO A 56 3.54 5.99 9.05
C PRO A 56 4.96 5.52 9.38
N ALA A 57 5.83 6.46 9.78
CA ALA A 57 7.06 6.10 10.45
C ALA A 57 6.74 5.50 11.83
N ARG A 58 7.39 4.38 12.18
CA ARG A 58 7.27 3.81 13.53
C ARG A 58 7.98 4.69 14.55
N GLY A 59 7.52 4.69 15.80
CA GLY A 59 8.20 5.41 16.87
C GLY A 59 9.66 4.98 17.03
N LEU A 60 10.56 5.91 17.29
CA LEU A 60 11.96 5.66 17.61
C LEU A 60 12.07 5.10 19.03
N ILE A 61 13.11 4.31 19.29
CA ILE A 61 13.40 3.78 20.63
C ILE A 61 14.75 4.32 21.06
N TYR A 62 14.75 4.92 22.24
CA TYR A 62 15.90 5.51 22.89
C TYR A 62 16.24 4.78 24.19
N ASP A 63 17.49 4.86 24.58
CA ASP A 63 17.94 4.45 25.92
C ASP A 63 17.62 5.55 26.95
N ARG A 64 18.04 5.34 28.21
CA ARG A 64 17.77 6.26 29.32
C ARG A 64 18.45 7.62 29.18
N ASP A 65 19.50 7.71 28.38
CA ASP A 65 20.32 8.91 28.14
C ASP A 65 20.04 9.53 26.77
N GLU A 66 18.90 9.15 26.16
CA GLU A 66 18.42 9.60 24.84
C GLU A 66 19.29 9.14 23.66
N GLU A 67 20.13 8.11 23.84
CA GLU A 67 20.86 7.49 22.74
C GLU A 67 19.92 6.62 21.88
N LEU A 68 20.04 6.76 20.56
CA LEU A 68 19.13 6.12 19.62
C LEU A 68 19.44 4.62 19.50
N LEU A 69 18.54 3.76 20.00
CA LEU A 69 18.67 2.30 19.96
C LEU A 69 18.08 1.71 18.69
N VAL A 70 16.86 2.13 18.34
CA VAL A 70 16.11 1.59 17.20
C VAL A 70 15.47 2.72 16.41
N TYR A 71 15.71 2.70 15.10
CA TYR A 71 15.29 3.77 14.21
C TYR A 71 14.82 3.25 12.86
N ASN A 72 14.29 4.18 12.06
CA ASN A 72 13.76 3.89 10.74
C ASN A 72 14.76 4.31 9.66
N GLN A 73 15.11 3.40 8.77
CA GLN A 73 15.85 3.68 7.56
C GLN A 73 14.87 3.68 6.37
N ALA A 74 14.99 4.64 5.46
CA ALA A 74 14.18 4.68 4.25
C ALA A 74 14.41 3.44 3.39
N ALA A 75 13.31 2.82 2.97
CA ALA A 75 13.32 1.67 2.07
C ALA A 75 12.15 1.76 1.09
N TYR A 76 12.24 1.04 -0.01
CA TYR A 76 11.28 1.17 -1.09
C TYR A 76 10.85 -0.21 -1.57
N ASP A 77 9.55 -0.45 -1.64
CA ASP A 77 9.05 -1.64 -2.32
C ASP A 77 8.76 -1.29 -3.77
N LEU A 78 9.33 -2.06 -4.69
CA LEU A 78 8.95 -2.01 -6.10
C LEU A 78 7.69 -2.85 -6.27
N MET A 79 6.61 -2.21 -6.68
CA MET A 79 5.32 -2.81 -6.93
C MET A 79 5.11 -2.99 -8.42
N VAL A 80 4.31 -4.00 -8.81
CA VAL A 80 3.95 -4.27 -10.19
C VAL A 80 2.45 -4.52 -10.34
N ILE A 81 1.88 -4.04 -11.43
CA ILE A 81 0.55 -4.41 -11.92
C ILE A 81 0.75 -5.16 -13.24
N PRO A 82 0.72 -6.51 -13.23
CA PRO A 82 1.17 -7.31 -14.37
C PRO A 82 0.42 -7.07 -15.69
N GLY A 83 -0.84 -6.64 -15.63
CA GLY A 83 -1.64 -6.31 -16.81
C GLY A 83 -1.18 -5.05 -17.55
N GLN A 84 -0.25 -4.29 -16.96
CA GLN A 84 0.19 -2.98 -17.44
C GLN A 84 1.64 -2.95 -17.89
N THR A 85 2.39 -4.02 -17.59
CA THR A 85 3.76 -4.21 -18.04
C THR A 85 3.73 -4.59 -19.52
N LYS A 86 3.80 -3.59 -20.41
CA LYS A 86 3.90 -3.77 -21.86
C LYS A 86 5.24 -3.23 -22.34
N ASP A 87 5.89 -3.98 -23.23
CA ASP A 87 7.09 -3.57 -23.97
C ASP A 87 8.22 -3.01 -23.08
N ILE A 88 8.51 -3.71 -21.97
CA ILE A 88 9.56 -3.33 -21.03
C ILE A 88 10.91 -3.97 -21.37
N ASP A 89 11.99 -3.20 -21.20
CA ASP A 89 13.35 -3.74 -21.23
C ASP A 89 13.65 -4.47 -19.90
N THR A 90 13.49 -5.78 -19.90
CA THR A 90 13.75 -6.59 -18.72
C THR A 90 15.23 -6.66 -18.36
N THR A 91 16.14 -6.48 -19.32
CA THR A 91 17.58 -6.58 -19.09
C THR A 91 18.10 -5.36 -18.35
N GLU A 92 17.72 -4.15 -18.79
CA GLU A 92 18.05 -2.89 -18.09
C GLU A 92 17.49 -2.89 -16.66
N LEU A 93 16.23 -3.31 -16.49
CA LEU A 93 15.59 -3.36 -15.18
C LEU A 93 16.26 -4.36 -14.23
N CYS A 94 16.61 -5.56 -14.72
CA CYS A 94 17.31 -6.56 -13.92
C CYS A 94 18.69 -6.05 -13.46
N SER A 95 19.42 -5.35 -14.35
CA SER A 95 20.73 -4.79 -14.02
C SER A 95 20.66 -3.68 -12.97
N ILE A 96 19.62 -2.83 -13.01
CA ILE A 96 19.45 -1.77 -12.01
C ILE A 96 19.10 -2.36 -10.65
N LEU A 97 18.22 -3.38 -10.64
CA LEU A 97 17.75 -4.02 -9.43
C LEU A 97 18.72 -5.06 -8.84
N ASP A 98 19.80 -5.37 -9.56
CA ASP A 98 20.76 -6.41 -9.20
C ASP A 98 20.09 -7.78 -9.00
N ILE A 99 19.21 -8.15 -9.95
CA ILE A 99 18.49 -9.44 -9.96
C ILE A 99 18.76 -10.21 -11.25
N GLU A 100 18.67 -11.53 -11.16
CA GLU A 100 18.77 -12.41 -12.32
C GLU A 100 17.45 -12.43 -13.13
N ARG A 101 17.57 -12.74 -14.42
CA ARG A 101 16.42 -12.81 -15.33
C ARG A 101 15.40 -13.88 -14.90
N ASP A 102 15.87 -15.01 -14.37
CA ASP A 102 14.99 -16.09 -13.93
C ASP A 102 14.19 -15.68 -12.68
N ASP A 103 14.80 -14.95 -11.75
CA ASP A 103 14.12 -14.38 -10.60
C ASP A 103 13.04 -13.36 -11.03
N PHE A 104 13.35 -12.51 -12.01
CA PHE A 104 12.37 -11.61 -12.62
C PHE A 104 11.15 -12.37 -13.18
N ILE A 105 11.38 -13.44 -13.94
CA ILE A 105 10.32 -14.26 -14.56
C ILE A 105 9.46 -14.92 -13.47
N ASN A 106 10.09 -15.48 -12.44
CA ASN A 106 9.39 -16.12 -11.32
C ASN A 106 8.51 -15.12 -10.57
N ARG A 107 9.02 -13.94 -10.25
CA ARG A 107 8.26 -12.86 -9.58
C ARG A 107 7.09 -12.38 -10.42
N MET A 108 7.30 -12.18 -11.72
CA MET A 108 6.21 -11.80 -12.63
C MET A 108 5.15 -12.88 -12.77
N THR A 109 5.55 -14.16 -12.78
CA THR A 109 4.62 -15.29 -12.86
C THR A 109 3.78 -15.38 -11.59
N THR A 110 4.39 -15.26 -10.41
CA THR A 110 3.70 -15.21 -9.12
C THR A 110 2.72 -14.04 -9.06
N ALA A 111 3.14 -12.84 -9.46
CA ALA A 111 2.27 -11.66 -9.49
C ALA A 111 1.07 -11.86 -10.43
N ARG A 112 1.30 -12.41 -11.63
CA ARG A 112 0.21 -12.74 -12.59
C ARG A 112 -0.74 -13.81 -12.06
N GLY A 113 -0.21 -14.80 -11.34
CA GLY A 113 -0.99 -15.86 -10.70
C GLY A 113 -1.90 -15.34 -9.60
N PHE A 114 -1.44 -14.33 -8.84
CA PHE A 114 -2.28 -13.65 -7.85
C PHE A 114 -3.36 -12.79 -8.52
N SER A 115 -2.97 -11.88 -9.42
CA SER A 115 -3.91 -11.10 -10.22
C SER A 115 -3.21 -10.39 -11.36
N LYS A 116 -3.87 -10.34 -12.52
CA LYS A 116 -3.41 -9.50 -13.63
C LYS A 116 -3.63 -8.01 -13.37
N TYR A 117 -4.60 -7.64 -12.52
CA TYR A 117 -5.04 -6.24 -12.38
C TYR A 117 -4.80 -5.67 -10.99
N ALA A 118 -4.65 -6.52 -9.96
CA ALA A 118 -4.28 -6.06 -8.64
C ALA A 118 -2.77 -5.82 -8.53
N PRO A 119 -2.34 -4.81 -7.77
CA PRO A 119 -0.93 -4.61 -7.49
C PRO A 119 -0.36 -5.75 -6.65
N SER A 120 0.89 -6.10 -6.93
CA SER A 120 1.67 -7.07 -6.15
C SER A 120 3.06 -6.52 -5.88
N VAL A 121 3.67 -6.93 -4.77
CA VAL A 121 5.04 -6.57 -4.46
C VAL A 121 5.96 -7.36 -5.40
N PHE A 122 6.74 -6.66 -6.23
CA PHE A 122 7.71 -7.28 -7.13
C PHE A 122 9.05 -7.50 -6.42
N LEU A 123 9.56 -6.48 -5.73
CA LEU A 123 10.78 -6.56 -4.95
C LEU A 123 10.64 -5.72 -3.68
N LYS A 124 10.84 -6.36 -2.52
CA LYS A 124 10.80 -5.73 -1.21
C LYS A 124 12.13 -5.02 -0.93
N MET A 125 12.10 -3.97 -0.10
CA MET A 125 13.30 -3.42 0.55
C MET A 125 14.42 -2.90 -0.39
N VAL A 126 14.05 -2.30 -1.52
CA VAL A 126 15.00 -1.63 -2.42
C VAL A 126 15.68 -0.49 -1.67
N SER A 127 17.02 -0.46 -1.75
CA SER A 127 17.85 0.56 -1.11
C SER A 127 17.58 1.95 -1.70
N SER A 128 17.88 2.99 -0.94
CA SER A 128 17.73 4.38 -1.42
C SER A 128 18.59 4.67 -2.66
N GLU A 129 19.77 4.06 -2.75
CA GLU A 129 20.68 4.19 -3.89
C GLU A 129 20.12 3.54 -5.16
N THR A 130 19.64 2.29 -5.06
CA THR A 130 19.02 1.59 -6.18
C THR A 130 17.72 2.27 -6.59
N TYR A 131 16.93 2.76 -5.63
CA TYR A 131 15.75 3.58 -5.93
C TYR A 131 16.10 4.85 -6.70
N GLY A 132 17.16 5.57 -6.32
CA GLY A 132 17.61 6.76 -7.03
C GLY A 132 17.87 6.49 -8.52
N ARG A 133 18.63 5.44 -8.82
CA ARG A 133 18.90 4.99 -10.20
C ARG A 133 17.63 4.57 -10.93
N LEU A 134 16.76 3.80 -10.26
CA LEU A 134 15.51 3.33 -10.84
C LEU A 134 14.55 4.50 -11.16
N GLN A 135 14.47 5.50 -10.28
CA GLN A 135 13.56 6.64 -10.41
C GLN A 135 13.75 7.41 -11.73
N GLU A 136 15.00 7.56 -12.18
CA GLU A 136 15.33 8.25 -13.43
C GLU A 136 14.73 7.57 -14.68
N VAL A 137 14.61 6.25 -14.63
CA VAL A 137 14.12 5.43 -15.76
C VAL A 137 12.72 4.85 -15.54
N MET A 138 12.08 5.14 -14.41
CA MET A 138 10.74 4.61 -14.06
C MET A 138 9.68 4.84 -15.13
N TYR A 139 9.78 5.94 -15.89
CA TYR A 139 8.85 6.24 -16.98
C TYR A 139 8.87 5.19 -18.11
N LYS A 140 9.97 4.44 -18.26
CA LYS A 140 10.12 3.35 -19.24
C LYS A 140 9.41 2.05 -18.82
N TYR A 141 9.04 1.91 -17.55
CA TYR A 141 8.52 0.66 -16.98
C TYR A 141 7.04 0.81 -16.56
N PRO A 142 6.10 0.91 -17.53
CA PRO A 142 4.68 1.00 -17.21
C PRO A 142 4.22 -0.21 -16.39
N GLY A 143 3.34 0.05 -15.43
CA GLY A 143 2.86 -0.97 -14.49
C GLY A 143 3.74 -1.15 -13.26
N PHE A 144 4.99 -0.70 -13.29
CA PHE A 144 5.82 -0.62 -12.10
C PHE A 144 5.65 0.73 -11.39
N TYR A 145 5.67 0.69 -10.07
CA TYR A 145 5.68 1.90 -9.25
C TYR A 145 6.31 1.61 -7.90
N VAL A 146 6.81 2.64 -7.23
CA VAL A 146 7.47 2.49 -5.94
C VAL A 146 6.51 2.86 -4.82
N GLN A 147 6.55 2.07 -3.75
CA GLN A 147 5.89 2.37 -2.48
C GLN A 147 6.94 2.60 -1.40
N SER A 148 6.92 3.80 -0.80
CA SER A 148 7.79 4.11 0.33
C SER A 148 7.46 3.24 1.54
N ARG A 149 8.51 2.69 2.15
CA ARG A 149 8.49 1.91 3.38
C ARG A 149 9.61 2.40 4.30
N THR A 150 9.58 1.91 5.53
CA THR A 150 10.66 2.11 6.48
C THR A 150 11.16 0.76 6.94
N LEU A 151 12.47 0.56 6.91
CA LEU A 151 13.12 -0.58 7.54
C LEU A 151 13.53 -0.24 8.95
N ARG A 152 13.31 -1.18 9.86
CA ARG A 152 13.75 -1.05 11.23
C ARG A 152 15.23 -1.38 11.33
N LYS A 153 16.02 -0.45 11.89
CA LYS A 153 17.46 -0.61 12.08
C LYS A 153 17.81 -0.44 13.55
N TYR A 154 18.78 -1.22 13.99
CA TYR A 154 19.27 -1.28 15.37
C TYR A 154 20.69 -0.73 15.37
N SER A 155 20.95 0.27 16.19
CA SER A 155 22.24 0.97 16.23
C SER A 155 23.37 0.07 16.74
N TYR A 156 23.03 -0.89 17.60
CA TYR A 156 23.98 -1.79 18.25
C TYR A 156 23.56 -3.24 18.05
N PRO A 157 24.52 -4.18 17.87
CA PRO A 157 24.25 -5.61 17.83
C PRO A 157 24.10 -6.19 19.26
N SER A 158 23.33 -5.50 20.11
CA SER A 158 23.10 -5.83 21.53
C SER A 158 21.63 -5.64 21.89
N ALA A 159 21.23 -6.14 23.05
CA ALA A 159 19.87 -6.05 23.58
C ALA A 159 18.80 -6.74 22.71
N ALA A 160 19.17 -7.71 21.86
CA ALA A 160 18.28 -8.32 20.87
C ALA A 160 16.99 -8.91 21.49
N HIS A 161 17.08 -9.49 22.69
CA HIS A 161 15.91 -10.04 23.40
C HIS A 161 15.04 -8.96 24.03
N ALA A 162 15.66 -7.89 24.55
CA ALA A 162 14.97 -6.80 25.22
C ALA A 162 14.28 -5.88 24.22
N LEU A 163 15.00 -5.42 23.20
CA LEU A 163 14.46 -4.59 22.12
C LEU A 163 13.49 -5.39 21.25
N GLY A 164 13.88 -6.61 20.89
CA GLY A 164 13.15 -7.45 19.96
C GLY A 164 13.37 -7.06 18.51
N TYR A 165 12.52 -7.60 17.63
CA TYR A 165 12.55 -7.33 16.20
C TYR A 165 11.16 -7.23 15.58
N VAL A 166 11.09 -6.69 14.37
CA VAL A 166 9.88 -6.65 13.54
C VAL A 166 9.94 -7.74 12.47
N GLY A 167 8.80 -8.36 12.18
CA GLY A 167 8.66 -9.38 11.13
C GLY A 167 7.35 -9.23 10.38
N GLU A 168 7.25 -9.88 9.22
CA GLU A 168 6.03 -9.86 8.41
C GLU A 168 4.85 -10.48 9.18
N VAL A 169 3.66 -9.89 9.00
CA VAL A 169 2.44 -10.39 9.65
C VAL A 169 2.01 -11.73 9.09
N ASN A 170 1.51 -12.61 9.95
CA ASN A 170 0.86 -13.85 9.55
C ASN A 170 -0.67 -13.69 9.54
N ASN A 171 -1.39 -14.70 9.02
CA ASN A 171 -2.85 -14.64 8.91
C ASN A 171 -3.55 -14.48 10.27
N GLN A 172 -3.02 -15.11 11.33
CA GLN A 172 -3.60 -15.00 12.68
C GLN A 172 -3.47 -13.58 13.23
N GLU A 173 -2.35 -12.90 12.99
CA GLU A 173 -2.11 -11.52 13.40
C GLU A 173 -3.01 -10.54 12.63
N ILE A 174 -3.25 -10.81 11.35
CA ILE A 174 -4.18 -10.02 10.51
C ILE A 174 -5.62 -10.17 11.00
N GLU A 175 -6.04 -11.39 11.34
CA GLU A 175 -7.39 -11.66 11.86
C GLU A 175 -7.60 -11.05 13.26
N ALA A 176 -6.54 -11.02 14.08
CA ALA A 176 -6.59 -10.43 15.42
C ALA A 176 -6.64 -8.90 15.39
N ASP A 177 -6.01 -8.26 14.39
CA ASP A 177 -5.97 -6.80 14.28
C ASP A 177 -6.10 -6.34 12.82
N ASN A 178 -7.29 -5.80 12.52
CA ASN A 178 -7.66 -5.22 11.22
C ASN A 178 -6.76 -4.06 10.76
N TYR A 179 -5.87 -3.56 11.63
CA TYR A 179 -4.82 -2.62 11.24
C TYR A 179 -3.91 -3.20 10.17
N TYR A 180 -3.56 -4.49 10.24
CA TYR A 180 -2.56 -5.11 9.36
C TYR A 180 -3.17 -5.68 8.08
N LYS A 181 -2.37 -5.65 7.02
CA LYS A 181 -2.63 -6.30 5.74
C LYS A 181 -1.46 -7.23 5.38
N PRO A 182 -1.67 -8.21 4.49
CA PRO A 182 -0.55 -9.01 3.98
C PRO A 182 0.59 -8.13 3.47
N GLY A 183 1.83 -8.45 3.88
CA GLY A 183 3.01 -7.65 3.56
C GLY A 183 3.35 -6.54 4.56
N ASP A 184 2.56 -6.36 5.63
CA ASP A 184 2.92 -5.43 6.71
C ASP A 184 3.84 -6.08 7.75
N TYR A 185 4.48 -5.23 8.55
CA TYR A 185 5.42 -5.63 9.59
C TYR A 185 4.85 -5.31 10.98
N ILE A 186 5.06 -6.24 11.91
CA ILE A 186 4.65 -6.18 13.33
C ILE A 186 5.84 -6.57 14.22
N GLY A 187 5.92 -5.98 15.42
CA GLY A 187 6.86 -6.38 16.47
C GLY A 187 6.59 -7.81 16.94
N LYS A 188 7.61 -8.67 16.86
CA LYS A 188 7.50 -10.11 17.14
C LYS A 188 7.84 -10.47 18.58
N ASN A 189 8.70 -9.70 19.23
CA ASN A 189 9.13 -9.90 20.62
C ASN A 189 9.64 -8.58 21.23
N GLY A 190 10.10 -8.65 22.48
CA GLY A 190 10.73 -7.53 23.19
C GLY A 190 9.81 -6.31 23.31
N ILE A 191 10.44 -5.14 23.39
CA ILE A 191 9.80 -3.82 23.41
C ILE A 191 8.99 -3.59 22.14
N GLU A 192 9.48 -4.00 20.97
CA GLU A 192 8.77 -3.87 19.69
C GLU A 192 7.36 -4.47 19.76
N LYS A 193 7.21 -5.68 20.32
CA LYS A 193 5.90 -6.32 20.49
C LYS A 193 5.08 -5.69 21.61
N SER A 194 5.68 -5.47 22.77
CA SER A 194 4.97 -4.98 23.96
C SER A 194 4.36 -3.60 23.75
N TYR A 195 5.02 -2.74 22.98
CA TYR A 195 4.58 -1.37 22.70
C TYR A 195 4.12 -1.16 21.26
N GLU A 196 3.80 -2.24 20.53
CA GLU A 196 3.38 -2.21 19.11
C GLU A 196 2.30 -1.15 18.85
N GLN A 197 1.28 -1.07 19.71
CA GLN A 197 0.16 -0.14 19.53
C GLN A 197 0.57 1.33 19.57
N TYR A 198 1.63 1.66 20.31
CA TYR A 198 2.18 3.01 20.41
C TYR A 198 3.19 3.27 19.29
N LEU A 199 4.02 2.27 18.98
CA LEU A 199 5.08 2.37 17.98
C LEU A 199 4.55 2.41 16.54
N ARG A 200 3.43 1.74 16.23
CA ARG A 200 3.00 1.53 14.84
C ARG A 200 2.40 2.74 14.13
N GLY A 201 1.96 3.76 14.86
CA GLY A 201 1.26 4.91 14.31
C GLY A 201 -0.08 4.57 13.63
N HIS A 202 -0.61 5.50 12.84
CA HIS A 202 -1.83 5.31 12.06
C HIS A 202 -1.57 5.47 10.55
N LYS A 203 -2.06 4.52 9.77
CA LYS A 203 -1.97 4.54 8.31
C LYS A 203 -2.81 5.65 7.71
N GLY A 204 -2.22 6.37 6.77
CA GLY A 204 -2.92 7.27 5.88
C GLY A 204 -3.41 6.53 4.63
N LEU A 205 -4.21 7.24 3.84
CA LEU A 205 -4.77 6.78 2.58
C LEU A 205 -4.68 7.89 1.55
N LYS A 206 -4.17 7.59 0.37
CA LYS A 206 -4.32 8.44 -0.80
C LYS A 206 -5.16 7.74 -1.85
N ILE A 207 -6.10 8.46 -2.44
CA ILE A 207 -6.97 7.95 -3.50
C ILE A 207 -6.63 8.66 -4.80
N PHE A 208 -6.17 7.90 -5.78
CA PHE A 208 -5.83 8.41 -7.10
C PHE A 208 -6.90 8.03 -8.11
N LEU A 209 -7.23 8.97 -9.01
CA LEU A 209 -7.93 8.67 -10.25
C LEU A 209 -6.93 8.09 -11.24
N VAL A 210 -7.22 6.92 -11.78
CA VAL A 210 -6.40 6.21 -12.75
C VAL A 210 -7.19 5.94 -14.02
N ASP A 211 -6.54 6.04 -15.18
CA ASP A 211 -7.19 5.70 -16.45
C ASP A 211 -7.24 4.18 -16.70
N VAL A 212 -7.82 3.76 -17.83
CA VAL A 212 -7.87 2.32 -18.24
C VAL A 212 -6.49 1.68 -18.41
N HIS A 213 -5.42 2.49 -18.40
CA HIS A 213 -4.02 2.07 -18.42
C HIS A 213 -3.35 2.24 -17.02
N ASN A 214 -4.14 2.35 -15.93
CA ASN A 214 -3.82 2.80 -14.56
C ASN A 214 -2.79 3.94 -14.42
N ARG A 215 -2.72 4.85 -15.38
CA ARG A 215 -1.90 6.06 -15.20
C ARG A 215 -2.63 7.00 -14.26
N VAL A 216 -1.93 7.51 -13.24
CA VAL A 216 -2.47 8.48 -12.29
C VAL A 216 -2.80 9.78 -13.03
N LYS A 217 -4.08 10.17 -13.00
CA LYS A 217 -4.60 11.41 -13.58
C LYS A 217 -4.70 12.54 -12.55
N GLY A 218 -4.66 12.20 -11.27
CA GLY A 218 -4.73 13.15 -10.16
C GLY A 218 -5.30 12.51 -8.91
N LEU A 219 -5.51 13.34 -7.87
CA LEU A 219 -6.20 12.92 -6.65
C LEU A 219 -7.71 12.84 -6.90
N TYR A 220 -8.36 11.84 -6.31
CA TYR A 220 -9.83 11.73 -6.37
C TYR A 220 -10.48 12.83 -5.53
N GLN A 221 -11.42 13.56 -6.12
CA GLN A 221 -12.12 14.68 -5.48
C GLN A 221 -11.16 15.65 -4.76
N GLU A 222 -10.03 15.97 -5.40
CA GLU A 222 -9.02 16.91 -4.86
C GLU A 222 -8.48 16.49 -3.49
N GLY A 223 -8.48 15.18 -3.18
CA GLY A 223 -7.94 14.65 -1.93
C GLY A 223 -8.90 14.77 -0.74
N LYS A 224 -10.19 15.06 -0.96
CA LYS A 224 -11.19 15.19 0.13
C LYS A 224 -11.26 13.98 1.06
N TYR A 225 -10.97 12.78 0.56
CA TYR A 225 -10.96 11.53 1.35
C TYR A 225 -9.54 11.04 1.66
N ASP A 226 -8.52 11.81 1.32
CA ASP A 226 -7.16 11.46 1.67
C ASP A 226 -6.95 11.66 3.17
N THR A 227 -6.26 10.71 3.80
CA THR A 227 -5.86 10.81 5.20
C THR A 227 -4.34 10.80 5.29
N VAL A 228 -3.81 11.72 6.11
CA VAL A 228 -2.37 11.81 6.36
C VAL A 228 -1.98 10.75 7.38
N PRO A 229 -0.88 10.00 7.17
CA PRO A 229 -0.40 9.06 8.17
C PRO A 229 0.04 9.80 9.44
N VAL A 230 -0.24 9.22 10.61
CA VAL A 230 0.21 9.74 11.91
C VAL A 230 1.39 8.88 12.36
N PRO A 231 2.59 9.47 12.57
CA PRO A 231 3.74 8.73 13.09
C PRO A 231 3.45 8.03 14.42
N GLY A 232 4.15 6.93 14.67
CA GLY A 232 4.16 6.29 15.98
C GLY A 232 4.79 7.18 17.05
N LYS A 233 4.51 6.85 18.32
CA LYS A 233 5.11 7.53 19.46
C LYS A 233 6.48 6.96 19.76
N ASP A 234 7.44 7.85 19.96
CA ASP A 234 8.78 7.49 20.41
C ASP A 234 8.75 6.98 21.86
N LEU A 235 9.69 6.08 22.18
CA LEU A 235 9.83 5.48 23.50
C LEU A 235 11.23 5.75 24.03
N ILE A 236 11.30 6.26 25.25
CA ILE A 236 12.53 6.32 26.05
C ILE A 236 12.47 5.15 27.02
N THR A 237 13.49 4.30 26.97
CA THR A 237 13.58 3.11 27.83
C THR A 237 14.43 3.40 29.06
N THR A 238 14.37 2.52 30.06
CA THR A 238 15.26 2.59 31.23
C THR A 238 16.58 1.86 31.00
N LEU A 239 16.81 1.32 29.80
CA LEU A 239 18.05 0.64 29.43
C LEU A 239 19.18 1.65 29.36
N ASP A 240 20.35 1.25 29.82
CA ASP A 240 21.62 1.90 29.55
C ASP A 240 22.36 1.02 28.54
N ILE A 241 22.63 1.55 27.35
CA ILE A 241 23.19 0.75 26.26
C ILE A 241 24.63 0.31 26.53
N ASP A 242 25.41 1.13 27.22
CA ASP A 242 26.79 0.82 27.54
C ASP A 242 26.88 -0.27 28.61
N LEU A 243 26.01 -0.19 29.64
CA LEU A 243 25.89 -1.23 30.65
C LEU A 243 25.39 -2.55 30.04
N GLN A 244 24.41 -2.49 29.15
CA GLN A 244 23.88 -3.67 28.45
C GLN A 244 24.97 -4.36 27.61
N ARG A 245 25.73 -3.59 26.82
CA ARG A 245 26.84 -4.10 26.01
C ARG A 245 27.96 -4.68 26.87
N TYR A 246 28.25 -4.04 28.01
CA TYR A 246 29.22 -4.55 28.97
C TYR A 246 28.77 -5.88 29.58
N GLY A 247 27.50 -6.00 29.98
CA GLY A 247 26.90 -7.24 30.50
C GLY A 247 26.98 -8.39 29.48
N GLU A 248 26.62 -8.15 28.23
CA GLU A 248 26.74 -9.13 27.14
C GLU A 248 28.20 -9.54 26.89
N LYS A 249 29.13 -8.58 26.93
CA LYS A 249 30.57 -8.86 26.81
C LYS A 249 31.08 -9.76 27.94
N LEU A 250 30.62 -9.55 29.17
CA LEU A 250 30.98 -10.39 30.32
C LEU A 250 30.44 -11.82 30.22
N MET A 251 29.28 -11.98 29.58
CA MET A 251 28.69 -13.31 29.33
C MET A 251 29.50 -14.12 28.30
N GLY A 252 30.09 -13.45 27.30
CA GLY A 252 30.80 -14.12 26.21
C GLY A 252 29.91 -15.16 25.53
N ASP A 253 30.42 -16.37 25.29
CA ASP A 253 29.68 -17.45 24.63
C ASP A 253 28.82 -18.31 25.58
N ARG A 254 28.54 -17.81 26.79
CA ARG A 254 27.79 -18.57 27.81
C ARG A 254 26.29 -18.35 27.67
N ASN A 255 25.52 -19.43 27.74
CA ASN A 255 24.07 -19.35 27.84
C ASN A 255 23.64 -18.98 29.26
N GLY A 256 22.80 -17.97 29.40
CA GLY A 256 22.26 -17.53 30.69
C GLY A 256 21.52 -16.20 30.57
N SER A 257 21.23 -15.58 31.72
CA SER A 257 20.58 -14.27 31.79
C SER A 257 21.22 -13.43 32.88
N ILE A 258 21.26 -12.11 32.65
CA ILE A 258 21.69 -11.11 33.62
C ILE A 258 20.59 -10.05 33.66
N VAL A 259 20.24 -9.61 34.86
CA VAL A 259 19.33 -8.49 35.08
C VAL A 259 20.01 -7.54 36.05
N ALA A 260 20.11 -6.27 35.65
CA ALA A 260 20.55 -5.17 36.49
C ALA A 260 19.43 -4.13 36.51
N LEU A 261 19.07 -3.66 37.72
CA LEU A 261 18.01 -2.69 37.93
C LEU A 261 18.42 -1.75 39.07
N GLU A 262 17.87 -0.54 39.04
CA GLU A 262 18.00 0.45 40.12
C GLU A 262 16.86 0.21 41.13
N PRO A 263 17.14 -0.29 42.36
CA PRO A 263 16.08 -0.64 43.31
C PRO A 263 15.35 0.56 43.91
N SER A 264 15.94 1.76 43.81
CA SER A 264 15.41 2.98 44.45
C SER A 264 14.31 3.68 43.64
N THR A 265 14.13 3.31 42.37
CA THR A 265 13.11 3.83 41.44
C THR A 265 12.00 2.81 41.20
#